data_AF-A0AAW8T6V3-F1
#
_entry.id   AF-A0AAW8T6V3-F1
#
_cell.length_a   1.000
_cell.length_b   1.000
_cell.length_c   1.000
_cell.angle_alpha   90.00
_cell.angle_beta   90.00
_cell.angle_gamma   90.00
#
_symmetry.space_group_name_H-M   'P 1'
#
loop_
_entity.id
_entity.type
_entity.pdbx_description
1 polymer ?
#
loop_
_entity_poly.entity_id
_entity_poly.type
_entity_poly.pdbx_seq_one_letter_code
_entity_poly.pdbx_strand_id
1 'polypeptide(L)'
;MLNEQVFHGKWGYGVITEIDGDTVTVNFDSEGDKKLSSSVVFERGILKFKDPDRQAEYFSELEARKKKEAAEKEAAAQKAKEIAQKREQEKEQRRKNRMVSVGTKAAAVFAISDLEIGNVYTNNDLTTAFLVSPQGGMRKSNRTNSLVLVSKHSSDPELNPYEDKWEGKVFHYTGMGLVGDQSLSYSQNKTLNLSDRNGVNVYLFEAYAPNEYTYRGQVQLAGEPYPIHEDDSNGNSRIVYKFPLELIN
;
A
#
# COMPACT_ATOMS: atom_id res chain seq x y z
N MET A 1 -29.02 23.04 16.23
CA MET A 1 -29.00 23.50 14.82
C MET A 1 -30.15 22.94 13.99
N LEU A 2 -30.49 21.65 14.09
CA LEU A 2 -31.67 21.13 13.37
C LEU A 2 -32.95 21.87 13.80
N ASN A 3 -33.85 22.15 12.85
CA ASN A 3 -35.11 22.87 13.02
C ASN A 3 -34.99 24.35 13.41
N GLU A 4 -33.80 24.94 13.35
CA GLU A 4 -33.59 26.36 13.64
C GLU A 4 -34.00 27.25 12.46
N GLN A 5 -34.53 28.45 12.76
CA GLN A 5 -34.80 29.47 11.74
C GLN A 5 -33.54 30.27 11.43
N VAL A 6 -33.25 30.42 10.13
CA VAL A 6 -32.12 31.18 9.62
C VAL A 6 -32.57 32.18 8.56
N PHE A 7 -31.75 33.21 8.34
CA PHE A 7 -31.95 34.24 7.34
C PHE A 7 -30.79 34.25 6.34
N HIS A 8 -31.15 34.27 5.06
CA HIS A 8 -30.24 34.47 3.93
C HIS A 8 -30.57 35.79 3.23
N GLY A 9 -29.56 36.60 2.92
CA GLY A 9 -29.76 37.93 2.33
C GLY A 9 -30.51 37.95 0.98
N LYS A 10 -30.46 36.84 0.22
CA LYS A 10 -31.18 36.70 -1.06
C LYS A 10 -32.48 35.91 -0.96
N TRP A 11 -32.55 34.91 -0.08
CA TRP A 11 -33.64 33.92 -0.07
C TRP A 11 -34.62 34.11 1.09
N GLY A 12 -34.35 35.10 1.95
CA GLY A 12 -35.19 35.39 3.11
C GLY A 12 -35.02 34.34 4.21
N TYR A 13 -36.10 34.08 4.93
CA TYR A 13 -36.11 33.12 6.02
C TYR A 13 -36.23 31.69 5.50
N GLY A 14 -35.61 30.77 6.24
CA GLY A 14 -35.73 29.33 6.02
C GLY A 14 -35.49 28.56 7.31
N VAL A 15 -35.76 27.26 7.27
CA VAL A 15 -35.60 26.34 8.40
C VAL A 15 -34.57 25.28 8.05
N ILE A 16 -33.65 25.01 8.98
CA ILE A 16 -32.68 23.93 8.82
C ILE A 16 -33.39 22.57 8.95
N THR A 17 -33.40 21.78 7.88
CA THR A 17 -34.12 20.50 7.80
C THR A 17 -33.21 19.27 7.90
N GLU A 18 -31.91 19.42 7.62
CA GLU A 18 -30.95 18.32 7.64
C GLU A 18 -29.52 18.83 7.92
N ILE A 19 -28.70 18.01 8.58
CA ILE A 19 -27.28 18.28 8.83
C ILE A 19 -26.51 16.98 8.61
N ASP A 20 -25.57 16.99 7.67
CA ASP A 20 -24.66 15.87 7.37
C ASP A 20 -23.22 16.38 7.23
N GLY A 21 -22.40 16.11 8.24
CA GLY A 21 -21.03 16.61 8.30
C GLY A 21 -20.96 18.14 8.23
N ASP A 22 -20.29 18.67 7.20
CA ASP A 22 -20.23 20.11 6.92
C ASP A 22 -21.41 20.60 6.05
N THR A 23 -22.35 19.74 5.68
CA THR A 23 -23.48 20.13 4.83
C THR A 23 -24.71 20.41 5.69
N VAL A 24 -25.35 21.56 5.45
CA VAL A 24 -26.64 21.94 6.02
C VAL A 24 -27.67 22.07 4.89
N THR A 25 -28.83 21.45 5.06
CA THR A 25 -29.99 21.65 4.18
C THR A 25 -30.93 22.66 4.84
N VAL A 26 -31.27 23.72 4.11
CA VAL A 26 -32.21 24.74 4.56
C VAL A 26 -33.37 24.83 3.57
N ASN A 27 -34.60 24.69 4.08
CA ASN A 27 -35.80 24.93 3.30
C ASN A 27 -36.17 26.41 3.41
N PHE A 28 -36.09 27.15 2.30
CA PHE A 28 -36.48 28.56 2.23
C PHE A 28 -37.88 28.71 1.65
N ASP A 29 -38.70 29.58 2.27
CA ASP A 29 -40.09 29.83 1.84
C ASP A 29 -40.19 30.26 0.36
N SER A 30 -39.16 30.95 -0.15
CA SER A 30 -39.13 31.48 -1.51
C SER A 30 -38.56 30.53 -2.56
N GLU A 31 -37.78 29.53 -2.15
CA GLU A 31 -36.80 28.84 -3.03
C GLU A 31 -36.68 27.32 -2.79
N GLY A 32 -37.39 26.78 -1.79
CA GLY A 32 -37.32 25.38 -1.39
C GLY A 32 -35.99 25.01 -0.75
N ASP A 33 -35.62 23.72 -0.83
CA ASP A 33 -34.41 23.20 -0.20
C ASP A 33 -33.13 23.66 -0.90
N LYS A 34 -32.17 24.15 -0.11
CA LYS A 34 -30.79 24.41 -0.54
C LYS A 34 -29.82 23.67 0.35
N LYS A 35 -28.86 22.98 -0.26
CA LYS A 35 -27.72 22.36 0.42
C LYS A 35 -26.53 23.30 0.40
N LEU A 36 -25.96 23.57 1.56
CA LEU A 36 -24.93 24.59 1.77
C LEU A 36 -23.83 24.04 2.68
N SER A 37 -22.58 24.50 2.49
CA SER A 37 -21.50 24.22 3.44
C SER A 37 -21.69 25.09 4.69
N SER A 38 -21.95 24.44 5.84
CA SER A 38 -22.19 25.04 7.14
C SER A 38 -21.00 25.91 7.58
N SER A 39 -19.78 25.41 7.45
CA SER A 39 -18.56 26.18 7.75
C SER A 39 -18.47 27.46 6.91
N VAL A 40 -18.83 27.41 5.61
CA VAL A 40 -18.75 28.58 4.73
C VAL A 40 -19.85 29.59 5.02
N VAL A 41 -21.10 29.14 5.11
CA VAL A 41 -22.25 30.06 5.15
C VAL A 41 -22.41 30.76 6.48
N PHE A 42 -22.14 30.10 7.61
CA PHE A 42 -22.24 30.74 8.91
C PHE A 42 -21.00 31.58 9.24
N GLU A 43 -19.78 31.12 8.91
CA GLU A 43 -18.57 31.90 9.19
C GLU A 43 -18.47 33.19 8.37
N ARG A 44 -18.94 33.15 7.12
CA ARG A 44 -18.99 34.34 6.26
C ARG A 44 -20.21 35.22 6.52
N GLY A 45 -21.06 34.86 7.49
CA GLY A 45 -22.28 35.60 7.81
C GLY A 45 -23.31 35.63 6.68
N ILE A 46 -23.23 34.67 5.75
CA ILE A 46 -24.16 34.50 4.61
C ILE A 46 -25.50 33.96 5.14
N LEU A 47 -25.43 33.03 6.08
CA LEU A 47 -26.55 32.56 6.89
C LEU A 47 -26.41 33.04 8.33
N LYS A 48 -27.52 33.52 8.89
CA LYS A 48 -27.61 33.96 10.28
C LYS A 48 -28.81 33.33 10.95
N PHE A 49 -28.66 32.86 12.19
CA PHE A 49 -29.80 32.49 13.02
C PHE A 49 -30.69 33.70 13.25
N LYS A 50 -32.00 33.45 13.26
CA LYS A 50 -32.99 34.48 13.57
C LYS A 50 -32.87 34.95 15.03
N ASP A 51 -32.58 34.02 15.92
CA ASP A 51 -32.37 34.29 17.35
C ASP A 51 -30.92 34.77 17.60
N PRO A 52 -30.71 36.00 18.09
CA PRO A 52 -29.38 36.53 18.40
C PRO A 52 -28.64 35.76 19.49
N ASP A 53 -29.34 35.22 20.48
CA ASP A 53 -28.71 34.46 21.56
C ASP A 53 -28.21 33.13 21.02
N ARG A 54 -29.02 32.47 20.19
CA ARG A 54 -28.61 31.25 19.48
C ARG A 54 -27.46 31.50 18.50
N GLN A 55 -27.45 32.65 17.83
CA GLN A 55 -26.36 33.06 16.95
C GLN A 55 -25.03 33.17 17.73
N ALA A 56 -25.07 33.78 18.91
CA ALA A 56 -23.90 33.93 19.77
C ALA A 56 -23.41 32.60 20.33
N GLU A 57 -24.34 31.74 20.76
CA GLU A 57 -24.06 30.38 21.25
C GLU A 57 -23.35 29.55 20.16
N TYR A 58 -23.88 29.55 18.93
CA TYR A 58 -23.28 28.84 17.80
C TYR A 58 -21.82 29.27 17.53
N PHE A 59 -21.54 30.58 17.56
CA PHE A 59 -20.16 31.05 17.37
C PHE A 59 -19.25 30.68 18.53
N SER A 60 -19.75 30.65 19.77
CA SER A 60 -18.99 30.17 20.93
C SER A 60 -18.64 28.68 20.80
N GLU A 61 -19.61 27.85 20.41
CA GLU A 61 -19.41 26.43 20.11
C GLU A 61 -18.39 26.21 18.98
N LEU A 62 -18.49 27.01 17.92
CA LEU A 62 -17.58 26.94 16.76
C LEU A 62 -16.13 27.28 17.15
N GLU A 63 -15.92 28.34 17.92
CA GLU A 63 -14.60 28.73 18.42
C GLU A 63 -14.00 27.68 19.36
N ALA A 64 -14.81 27.09 20.24
CA ALA A 64 -14.39 25.99 21.10
C ALA A 64 -13.98 24.76 20.28
N ARG A 65 -14.74 24.42 19.23
CA ARG A 65 -14.42 23.33 18.31
C ARG A 65 -13.12 23.59 17.56
N LYS A 66 -12.92 24.78 17.01
CA LYS A 66 -11.67 25.18 16.33
C LYS A 66 -10.45 25.08 17.24
N LYS A 67 -10.57 25.51 18.51
CA LYS A 67 -9.49 25.36 19.50
C LYS A 67 -9.16 23.91 19.79
N LYS A 68 -10.18 23.06 19.94
CA LYS A 68 -10.01 21.62 20.16
C LYS A 68 -9.32 20.94 18.96
N GLU A 69 -9.80 21.20 17.75
CA GLU A 69 -9.20 20.65 16.52
C GLU A 69 -7.76 21.13 16.31
N ALA A 70 -7.46 22.39 16.62
CA ALA A 70 -6.10 22.92 16.56
C ALA A 70 -5.17 22.21 17.56
N ALA A 71 -5.62 22.02 18.81
CA ALA A 71 -4.86 21.31 19.83
C ALA A 71 -4.63 19.84 19.46
N GLU A 72 -5.64 19.16 18.91
CA GLU A 72 -5.51 17.77 18.42
C GLU A 72 -4.54 17.66 17.25
N LYS A 73 -4.58 18.58 16.29
CA LYS A 73 -3.62 18.65 15.17
C LYS A 73 -2.19 18.91 15.67
N GLU A 74 -2.02 19.80 16.65
CA GLU A 74 -0.72 20.08 17.24
C GLU A 74 -0.16 18.86 17.99
N ALA A 75 -0.98 18.20 18.81
CA ALA A 75 -0.60 16.98 19.52
C ALA A 75 -0.23 15.84 18.53
N ALA A 76 -1.00 15.67 17.45
CA ALA A 76 -0.70 14.69 16.40
C ALA A 76 0.64 15.01 15.70
N ALA A 77 0.90 16.28 15.41
CA ALA A 77 2.16 16.73 14.79
C ALA A 77 3.36 16.52 15.73
N GLN A 78 3.22 16.79 17.04
CA GLN A 78 4.26 16.51 18.04
C GLN A 78 4.55 15.02 18.13
N LYS A 79 3.53 14.17 18.24
CA LYS A 79 3.67 12.71 18.27
C LYS A 79 4.34 12.16 17.01
N ALA A 80 4.02 12.70 15.84
CA ALA A 80 4.67 12.33 14.59
C ALA A 80 6.17 12.69 14.57
N LYS A 81 6.54 13.86 15.10
CA LYS A 81 7.94 14.28 15.25
C LYS A 81 8.70 13.37 16.21
N GLU A 82 8.11 13.01 17.35
CA GLU A 82 8.72 12.08 18.32
C GLU A 82 8.94 10.69 17.71
N ILE A 83 7.96 10.15 16.96
CA ILE A 83 8.11 8.87 16.25
C ILE A 83 9.24 8.94 15.23
N ALA A 84 9.34 10.04 14.47
CA ALA A 84 10.40 10.22 13.50
C ALA A 84 11.79 10.30 14.16
N GLN A 85 11.92 11.06 15.26
CA GLN A 85 13.15 11.15 16.03
C GLN A 85 13.57 9.80 16.62
N LYS A 86 12.62 9.05 17.21
CA LYS A 86 12.88 7.72 17.76
C LYS A 86 13.36 6.75 16.67
N ARG A 87 12.73 6.77 15.49
CA ARG A 87 13.15 5.95 14.33
C ARG A 87 14.55 6.30 13.84
N GLU A 88 14.92 7.58 13.86
CA GLU A 88 16.26 8.02 13.45
C GLU A 88 17.33 7.60 14.47
N GLN A 89 17.04 7.76 15.77
CA GLN A 89 17.91 7.28 16.84
C GLN A 89 18.10 5.76 16.78
N GLU A 90 17.03 4.99 16.54
CA GLU A 90 17.12 3.54 16.35
C GLU A 90 17.96 3.16 15.12
N LYS A 91 17.85 3.88 14.01
CA LYS A 91 18.70 3.68 12.82
C LYS A 91 20.16 3.99 13.10
N GLU A 92 20.44 5.09 13.80
CA GLU A 92 21.81 5.46 14.15
C GLU A 92 22.44 4.46 15.12
N GLN A 93 21.67 3.97 16.09
CA GLN A 93 22.11 2.90 17.00
C GLN A 93 22.39 1.60 16.24
N ARG A 94 21.53 1.22 15.29
CA ARG A 94 21.78 0.07 14.39
C ARG A 94 23.05 0.25 13.56
N ARG A 95 23.30 1.47 13.04
CA ARG A 95 24.54 1.81 12.32
C ARG A 95 25.78 1.70 13.19
N LYS A 96 25.73 2.21 14.43
CA LYS A 96 26.84 2.12 15.39
C LYS A 96 27.11 0.66 15.79
N ASN A 97 26.07 -0.12 16.09
CA ASN A 97 26.20 -1.55 16.35
C ASN A 97 26.83 -2.31 15.17
N ARG A 98 26.48 -1.93 13.93
CA ARG A 98 27.08 -2.49 12.70
C ARG A 98 28.54 -2.06 12.51
N MET A 99 28.93 -0.82 12.85
CA MET A 99 30.34 -0.40 12.79
C MET A 99 31.21 -1.11 13.83
N VAL A 100 30.69 -1.34 15.03
CA VAL A 100 31.40 -2.10 16.08
C VAL A 100 31.59 -3.56 15.66
N SER A 101 30.63 -4.16 14.94
CA SER A 101 30.78 -5.54 14.41
C SER A 101 31.74 -5.66 13.21
N VAL A 102 32.13 -4.55 12.57
CA VAL A 102 33.07 -4.54 11.43
C VAL A 102 34.54 -4.48 11.90
N GLY A 103 34.79 -4.17 13.17
CA GLY A 103 36.13 -4.07 13.73
C GLY A 103 36.80 -5.39 14.15
N THR A 104 36.14 -6.55 14.00
CA THR A 104 36.76 -7.83 14.35
C THR A 104 36.10 -9.01 13.63
N LYS A 105 36.93 -9.73 12.86
CA LYS A 105 36.67 -10.97 12.07
C LYS A 105 36.16 -10.74 10.64
N ALA A 106 36.82 -11.39 9.68
CA ALA A 106 36.35 -11.53 8.31
C ALA A 106 34.88 -11.96 8.33
N ALA A 107 34.00 -11.05 7.89
CA ALA A 107 32.56 -11.25 7.98
C ALA A 107 32.19 -12.48 7.15
N ALA A 108 31.57 -13.47 7.79
CA ALA A 108 30.88 -14.54 7.08
C ALA A 108 29.90 -13.89 6.08
N VAL A 109 30.09 -14.14 4.79
CA VAL A 109 29.22 -13.66 3.74
C VAL A 109 27.93 -14.46 3.83
N PHE A 110 26.80 -13.80 4.11
CA PHE A 110 25.47 -14.42 4.12
C PHE A 110 25.20 -15.12 2.77
N ALA A 111 24.99 -16.43 2.81
CA ALA A 111 24.89 -17.30 1.64
C ALA A 111 23.49 -17.92 1.52
N ILE A 112 23.19 -18.52 0.35
CA ILE A 112 21.91 -19.19 0.09
C ILE A 112 21.64 -20.31 1.11
N SER A 113 22.68 -21.01 1.56
CA SER A 113 22.59 -22.08 2.57
C SER A 113 22.16 -21.61 3.96
N ASP A 114 22.22 -20.30 4.22
CA ASP A 114 21.84 -19.71 5.50
C ASP A 114 20.34 -19.32 5.54
N LEU A 115 19.60 -19.59 4.47
CA LEU A 115 18.16 -19.30 4.37
C LEU A 115 17.33 -20.42 5.01
N GLU A 116 16.40 -20.03 5.87
CA GLU A 116 15.46 -20.92 6.56
C GLU A 116 14.03 -20.61 6.12
N ILE A 117 13.27 -21.66 5.80
CA ILE A 117 11.88 -21.53 5.37
C ILE A 117 11.06 -20.85 6.48
N GLY A 118 10.26 -19.86 6.10
CA GLY A 118 9.43 -19.07 7.01
C GLY A 118 10.10 -17.83 7.58
N ASN A 119 11.42 -17.70 7.48
CA ASN A 119 12.12 -16.50 7.94
C ASN A 119 11.93 -15.32 6.98
N VAL A 120 12.00 -14.11 7.54
CA VAL A 120 11.88 -12.85 6.81
C VAL A 120 13.26 -12.25 6.57
N TYR A 121 13.53 -11.90 5.32
CA TYR A 121 14.79 -11.34 4.85
C TYR A 121 14.59 -9.95 4.25
N THR A 122 15.66 -9.17 4.17
CA THR A 122 15.67 -7.87 3.51
C THR A 122 16.10 -7.97 2.05
N ASN A 123 15.86 -6.91 1.27
CA ASN A 123 16.35 -6.86 -0.12
C ASN A 123 17.89 -7.00 -0.17
N ASN A 124 18.59 -6.41 0.79
CA ASN A 124 20.04 -6.52 0.88
C ASN A 124 20.48 -7.98 1.07
N ASP A 125 19.76 -8.75 1.90
CA ASP A 125 20.06 -10.16 2.15
C ASP A 125 19.88 -10.98 0.86
N LEU A 126 18.79 -10.77 0.12
CA LEU A 126 18.56 -11.39 -1.19
C LEU A 126 19.67 -11.03 -2.19
N THR A 127 20.04 -9.76 -2.30
CA THR A 127 21.11 -9.33 -3.23
C THR A 127 22.48 -9.88 -2.82
N THR A 128 22.72 -10.06 -1.52
CA THR A 128 23.99 -10.59 -0.98
C THR A 128 24.09 -12.09 -1.21
N ALA A 129 23.07 -12.85 -0.81
CA ALA A 129 23.04 -14.31 -0.92
C ALA A 129 22.99 -14.79 -2.38
N PHE A 130 22.09 -14.20 -3.19
CA PHE A 130 21.86 -14.69 -4.55
C PHE A 130 22.66 -13.94 -5.63
N LEU A 131 23.25 -12.79 -5.31
CA LEU A 131 23.97 -11.94 -6.27
C LEU A 131 23.06 -11.46 -7.42
N VAL A 132 21.82 -11.10 -7.08
CA VAL A 132 20.75 -10.65 -8.00
C VAL A 132 20.54 -9.14 -7.93
N SER A 133 19.82 -8.58 -8.91
CA SER A 133 19.35 -7.18 -8.89
C SER A 133 18.41 -6.92 -7.69
N PRO A 134 18.42 -5.71 -7.10
CA PRO A 134 17.50 -5.36 -6.01
C PRO A 134 16.04 -5.18 -6.47
N GLN A 135 15.78 -5.16 -7.79
CA GLN A 135 14.46 -4.85 -8.36
C GLN A 135 13.94 -5.99 -9.25
N GLY A 136 12.62 -6.02 -9.43
CA GLY A 136 11.89 -7.02 -10.23
C GLY A 136 11.25 -8.13 -9.40
N GLY A 137 10.24 -8.78 -9.99
CA GLY A 137 9.61 -9.99 -9.46
C GLY A 137 10.47 -11.22 -9.71
N MET A 138 10.93 -11.41 -10.95
CA MET A 138 11.87 -12.48 -11.33
C MET A 138 13.30 -11.94 -11.39
N ARG A 139 14.20 -12.46 -10.55
CA ARG A 139 15.59 -11.97 -10.43
C ARG A 139 16.57 -13.11 -10.66
N LYS A 140 17.21 -13.10 -11.83
CA LYS A 140 18.16 -14.15 -12.22
C LYS A 140 19.59 -13.79 -11.84
N SER A 141 20.35 -14.76 -11.35
CA SER A 141 21.81 -14.68 -11.23
C SER A 141 22.47 -15.86 -11.92
N ASN A 142 23.32 -15.58 -12.90
CA ASN A 142 24.14 -16.63 -13.53
C ASN A 142 25.29 -17.08 -12.60
N ARG A 143 25.71 -16.25 -11.64
CA ARG A 143 26.83 -16.54 -10.73
C ARG A 143 26.48 -17.61 -9.70
N THR A 144 25.25 -17.57 -9.19
CA THR A 144 24.72 -18.55 -8.24
C THR A 144 23.80 -19.58 -8.90
N ASN A 145 23.67 -19.52 -10.24
CA ASN A 145 22.75 -20.33 -11.04
C ASN A 145 21.34 -20.39 -10.44
N SER A 146 20.80 -19.22 -10.10
CA SER A 146 19.54 -19.10 -9.38
C SER A 146 18.56 -18.15 -10.08
N LEU A 147 17.27 -18.42 -9.88
CA LEU A 147 16.18 -17.53 -10.21
C LEU A 147 15.37 -17.29 -8.93
N VAL A 148 15.41 -16.07 -8.42
CA VAL A 148 14.61 -15.65 -7.25
C VAL A 148 13.29 -15.08 -7.74
N LEU A 149 12.19 -15.70 -7.32
CA LEU A 149 10.83 -15.23 -7.54
C LEU A 149 10.36 -14.46 -6.31
N VAL A 150 9.95 -13.22 -6.53
CA VAL A 150 9.35 -12.36 -5.51
C VAL A 150 7.90 -12.14 -5.91
N SER A 151 7.00 -12.70 -5.11
CA SER A 151 5.59 -12.36 -5.14
C SER A 151 5.32 -11.24 -4.14
N LYS A 152 4.72 -10.15 -4.60
CA LYS A 152 4.38 -9.01 -3.76
C LYS A 152 2.87 -8.99 -3.54
N HIS A 153 2.47 -9.09 -2.29
CA HIS A 153 1.09 -8.95 -1.88
C HIS A 153 0.83 -7.50 -1.49
N SER A 154 -0.09 -6.84 -2.18
CA SER A 154 -0.59 -5.53 -1.77
C SER A 154 -1.71 -5.72 -0.76
N SER A 155 -1.72 -4.92 0.29
CA SER A 155 -2.88 -4.82 1.20
C SER A 155 -4.08 -4.10 0.57
N ASP A 156 -3.88 -3.51 -0.61
CA ASP A 156 -4.90 -2.85 -1.41
C ASP A 156 -5.34 -3.76 -2.58
N PRO A 157 -6.55 -4.34 -2.52
CA PRO A 157 -7.09 -5.23 -3.55
C PRO A 157 -7.30 -4.55 -4.91
N GLU A 158 -7.45 -3.22 -4.95
CA GLU A 158 -7.65 -2.48 -6.21
C GLU A 158 -6.33 -2.24 -6.96
N LEU A 159 -5.19 -2.36 -6.27
CA LEU A 159 -3.84 -2.21 -6.85
C LEU A 159 -3.20 -3.55 -7.28
N ASN A 160 -3.86 -4.69 -7.02
CA ASN A 160 -3.34 -6.01 -7.33
C ASN A 160 -4.40 -6.90 -8.03
N PRO A 161 -4.78 -6.57 -9.27
CA PRO A 161 -5.75 -7.40 -10.02
C PRO A 161 -5.23 -8.82 -10.35
N TYR A 162 -3.92 -9.08 -10.18
CA TYR A 162 -3.24 -10.29 -10.62
C TYR A 162 -2.46 -10.95 -9.49
N GLU A 163 -3.20 -11.60 -8.60
CA GLU A 163 -2.60 -12.23 -7.44
C GLU A 163 -1.91 -13.53 -7.83
N ASP A 164 -0.59 -13.56 -7.61
CA ASP A 164 0.06 -14.84 -7.36
C ASP A 164 -0.59 -15.45 -6.12
N LYS A 165 -1.03 -16.70 -6.19
CA LYS A 165 -1.80 -17.29 -5.09
C LYS A 165 -1.55 -18.78 -4.95
N TRP A 166 -1.77 -19.27 -3.74
CA TRP A 166 -1.78 -20.69 -3.44
C TRP A 166 -3.16 -21.29 -3.77
N GLU A 167 -3.17 -22.35 -4.58
CA GLU A 167 -4.32 -23.24 -4.79
C GLU A 167 -3.93 -24.63 -4.27
N GLY A 168 -4.32 -24.91 -3.01
CA GLY A 168 -3.86 -26.10 -2.31
C GLY A 168 -2.35 -26.07 -2.07
N LYS A 169 -1.60 -26.94 -2.75
CA LYS A 169 -0.13 -27.04 -2.63
C LYS A 169 0.62 -26.38 -3.80
N VAL A 170 -0.10 -25.85 -4.78
CA VAL A 170 0.48 -25.24 -5.97
C VAL A 170 0.37 -23.73 -5.85
N PHE A 171 1.48 -23.03 -6.05
CA PHE A 171 1.55 -21.57 -6.12
C PHE A 171 1.53 -21.12 -7.58
N HIS A 172 0.54 -20.32 -7.95
CA HIS A 172 0.37 -19.86 -9.33
C HIS A 172 1.03 -18.50 -9.50
N TYR A 173 2.28 -18.49 -9.97
CA TYR A 173 3.09 -17.28 -10.14
C TYR A 173 2.88 -16.63 -11.50
N THR A 174 2.81 -15.31 -11.54
CA THR A 174 2.57 -14.53 -12.75
C THR A 174 3.87 -14.25 -13.49
N GLY A 175 3.86 -14.49 -14.81
CA GLY A 175 4.98 -14.19 -15.70
C GLY A 175 5.40 -12.72 -15.69
N MET A 176 6.61 -12.44 -16.16
CA MET A 176 7.10 -11.08 -16.35
C MET A 176 6.55 -10.43 -17.64
N GLY A 177 6.55 -9.10 -17.63
CA GLY A 177 6.14 -8.24 -18.75
C GLY A 177 4.84 -7.52 -18.42
N LEU A 178 4.88 -6.18 -18.32
CA LEU A 178 3.76 -5.37 -17.82
C LEU A 178 2.80 -4.87 -18.91
N VAL A 179 3.23 -4.87 -20.18
CA VAL A 179 2.46 -4.35 -21.31
C VAL A 179 2.46 -5.37 -22.45
N GLY A 180 1.32 -5.54 -23.12
CA GLY A 180 1.13 -6.47 -24.23
C GLY A 180 1.14 -7.94 -23.82
N ASP A 181 0.97 -8.83 -24.80
CA ASP A 181 0.96 -10.28 -24.57
C ASP A 181 2.30 -10.76 -24.06
N GLN A 182 2.27 -11.56 -22.99
CA GLN A 182 3.43 -12.24 -22.49
C GLN A 182 3.84 -13.39 -23.43
N SER A 183 5.12 -13.76 -23.36
CA SER A 183 5.66 -14.90 -24.08
C SER A 183 6.50 -15.78 -23.15
N LEU A 184 6.32 -17.10 -23.26
CA LEU A 184 7.15 -18.09 -22.58
C LEU A 184 8.59 -18.15 -23.12
N SER A 185 8.87 -17.57 -24.29
CA SER A 185 10.23 -17.53 -24.86
C SER A 185 10.99 -16.24 -24.53
N TYR A 186 10.37 -15.31 -23.80
CA TYR A 186 10.95 -14.02 -23.44
C TYR A 186 11.69 -14.06 -22.09
N SER A 187 12.93 -13.57 -22.07
CA SER A 187 13.71 -13.24 -20.86
C SER A 187 13.60 -14.26 -19.69
N GLN A 188 13.14 -13.86 -18.50
CA GLN A 188 13.02 -14.75 -17.34
C GLN A 188 11.83 -15.69 -17.43
N ASN A 189 10.77 -15.38 -18.21
CA ASN A 189 9.72 -16.37 -18.50
C ASN A 189 10.33 -17.59 -19.18
N LYS A 190 11.25 -17.40 -20.13
CA LYS A 190 12.01 -18.51 -20.75
C LYS A 190 12.86 -19.27 -19.73
N THR A 191 13.43 -18.58 -18.76
CA THR A 191 14.25 -19.24 -17.73
C THR A 191 13.38 -20.11 -16.83
N LEU A 192 12.23 -19.60 -16.39
CA LEU A 192 11.29 -20.36 -15.55
C LEU A 192 10.59 -21.48 -16.32
N ASN A 193 10.12 -21.22 -17.55
CA ASN A 193 9.49 -22.23 -18.42
C ASN A 193 10.41 -23.41 -18.77
N LEU A 194 11.72 -23.23 -18.62
CA LEU A 194 12.71 -24.27 -18.90
C LEU A 194 13.40 -24.76 -17.63
N SER A 195 12.94 -24.37 -16.43
CA SER A 195 13.64 -24.64 -15.17
C SER A 195 13.93 -26.11 -14.95
N ASP A 196 13.02 -26.98 -15.37
CA ASP A 196 13.10 -28.42 -15.16
C ASP A 196 14.22 -29.09 -15.97
N ARG A 197 14.78 -28.38 -16.96
CA ARG A 197 15.80 -28.91 -17.88
C ARG A 197 17.01 -28.02 -18.09
N ASN A 198 16.95 -26.75 -17.68
CA ASN A 198 18.07 -25.81 -17.82
C ASN A 198 18.99 -25.79 -16.59
N GLY A 199 18.61 -26.50 -15.51
CA GLY A 199 19.40 -26.67 -14.30
C GLY A 199 19.42 -25.45 -13.37
N VAL A 200 18.56 -24.44 -13.56
CA VAL A 200 18.47 -23.29 -12.66
C VAL A 200 17.74 -23.68 -11.38
N ASN A 201 18.25 -23.24 -10.22
CA ASN A 201 17.52 -23.38 -8.96
C ASN A 201 16.54 -22.21 -8.79
N VAL A 202 15.26 -22.50 -8.54
CA VAL A 202 14.22 -21.47 -8.40
C VAL A 202 13.83 -21.32 -6.93
N TYR A 203 13.83 -20.09 -6.42
CA TYR A 203 13.56 -19.79 -5.00
C TYR A 203 12.39 -18.84 -4.87
N LEU A 204 11.42 -19.17 -4.02
CA LEU A 204 10.22 -18.37 -3.83
C LEU A 204 10.29 -17.51 -2.55
N PHE A 205 10.01 -16.22 -2.71
CA PHE A 205 9.82 -15.27 -1.63
C PHE A 205 8.48 -14.56 -1.77
N GLU A 206 7.77 -14.39 -0.65
CA GLU A 206 6.54 -13.61 -0.57
C GLU A 206 6.78 -12.34 0.26
N ALA A 207 6.32 -11.19 -0.23
CA ALA A 207 6.48 -9.90 0.43
C ALA A 207 5.13 -9.27 0.73
N TYR A 208 4.85 -9.05 2.02
CA TYR A 208 3.61 -8.44 2.53
C TYR A 208 3.82 -6.99 3.01
N ALA A 209 5.08 -6.58 3.18
CA ALA A 209 5.47 -5.24 3.59
C ALA A 209 6.75 -4.79 2.87
N PRO A 210 7.02 -3.47 2.76
CA PRO A 210 8.22 -2.97 2.13
C PRO A 210 9.50 -3.53 2.78
N ASN A 211 10.36 -4.12 1.95
CA ASN A 211 11.65 -4.68 2.36
C ASN A 211 11.57 -5.90 3.32
N GLU A 212 10.43 -6.58 3.37
CA GLU A 212 10.24 -7.82 4.12
C GLU A 212 9.87 -8.96 3.16
N TYR A 213 10.79 -9.91 2.99
CA TYR A 213 10.68 -11.04 2.05
C TYR A 213 10.70 -12.36 2.81
N THR A 214 9.55 -12.99 2.96
CA THR A 214 9.41 -14.30 3.61
C THR A 214 9.89 -15.40 2.67
N TYR A 215 10.92 -16.15 3.05
CA TYR A 215 11.42 -17.25 2.26
C TYR A 215 10.49 -18.46 2.35
N ARG A 216 9.99 -18.95 1.22
CA ARG A 216 9.09 -20.12 1.16
C ARG A 216 9.83 -21.41 0.89
N GLY A 217 10.99 -21.36 0.23
CA GLY A 217 11.79 -22.52 -0.13
C GLY A 217 12.20 -22.52 -1.60
N GLN A 218 12.89 -23.60 -1.99
CA GLN A 218 13.14 -23.90 -3.40
C GLN A 218 11.86 -24.47 -4.03
N VAL A 219 11.58 -24.08 -5.27
CA VAL A 219 10.39 -24.50 -6.01
C VAL A 219 10.76 -25.08 -7.37
N GLN A 220 9.84 -25.86 -7.94
CA GLN A 220 9.89 -26.37 -9.31
C GLN A 220 8.53 -26.19 -9.99
N LEU A 221 8.46 -26.35 -11.32
CA LEU A 221 7.18 -26.34 -12.00
C LEU A 221 6.35 -27.56 -11.57
N ALA A 222 5.12 -27.31 -11.13
CA ALA A 222 4.14 -28.35 -10.81
C ALA A 222 3.36 -28.82 -12.05
N GLY A 223 3.55 -28.14 -13.18
CA GLY A 223 2.89 -28.42 -14.46
C GLY A 223 3.27 -27.39 -15.53
N GLU A 224 2.69 -27.53 -16.71
CA GLU A 224 2.93 -26.62 -17.83
C GLU A 224 2.41 -25.20 -17.51
N PRO A 225 3.20 -24.14 -17.75
CA PRO A 225 2.70 -22.77 -17.68
C PRO A 225 1.54 -22.57 -18.66
N TYR A 226 0.49 -21.86 -18.21
CA TYR A 226 -0.73 -21.72 -18.98
C TYR A 226 -1.13 -20.25 -19.16
N PRO A 227 -1.72 -19.89 -20.32
CA PRO A 227 -2.17 -18.54 -20.60
C PRO A 227 -3.53 -18.27 -19.96
N ILE A 228 -3.73 -17.04 -19.53
CA ILE A 228 -5.02 -16.47 -19.14
C ILE A 228 -5.17 -15.08 -19.76
N HIS A 229 -6.41 -14.63 -19.92
CA HIS A 229 -6.71 -13.28 -20.39
C HIS A 229 -6.94 -12.37 -19.19
N GLU A 230 -6.15 -11.30 -19.11
CA GLU A 230 -6.16 -10.31 -18.04
C GLU A 230 -6.03 -8.92 -18.67
N ASP A 231 -6.60 -7.88 -18.07
CA ASP A 231 -6.47 -6.51 -18.58
C ASP A 231 -5.11 -5.89 -18.21
N ASP A 232 -4.42 -5.23 -19.12
CA ASP A 232 -3.20 -4.51 -18.77
C ASP A 232 -3.51 -3.28 -17.90
N SER A 233 -2.46 -2.55 -17.48
CA SER A 233 -2.62 -1.31 -16.70
C SER A 233 -3.41 -0.21 -17.42
N ASN A 234 -3.70 -0.37 -18.71
CA ASN A 234 -4.47 0.55 -19.53
C ASN A 234 -5.89 0.01 -19.84
N GLY A 235 -6.29 -1.13 -19.25
CA GLY A 235 -7.60 -1.76 -19.46
C GLY A 235 -7.70 -2.58 -20.75
N ASN A 236 -6.59 -2.95 -21.39
CA ASN A 236 -6.61 -3.77 -22.60
C ASN A 236 -6.39 -5.24 -22.26
N SER A 237 -7.28 -6.12 -22.72
CA SER A 237 -7.09 -7.56 -22.59
C SER A 237 -5.78 -8.03 -23.24
N ARG A 238 -4.99 -8.80 -22.49
CA ARG A 238 -3.70 -9.36 -22.90
C ARG A 238 -3.55 -10.78 -22.37
N ILE A 239 -2.70 -11.55 -23.02
CA ILE A 239 -2.29 -12.88 -22.58
C ILE A 239 -1.25 -12.74 -21.46
N VAL A 240 -1.55 -13.31 -20.31
CA VAL A 240 -0.64 -13.44 -19.16
C VAL A 240 -0.39 -14.92 -18.90
N TYR A 241 0.85 -15.28 -18.63
CA TYR A 241 1.19 -16.66 -18.29
C TYR A 241 1.23 -16.84 -16.78
N LYS A 242 0.58 -17.90 -16.29
CA LYS A 242 0.73 -18.38 -14.91
C LYS A 242 1.63 -19.61 -14.91
N PHE A 243 2.58 -19.60 -14.01
CA PHE A 243 3.55 -20.68 -13.75
C PHE A 243 3.10 -21.40 -12.49
N PRO A 244 2.54 -22.62 -12.59
CA PRO A 244 2.20 -23.42 -11.42
C PRO A 244 3.50 -23.95 -10.79
N LEU A 245 3.72 -23.64 -9.51
CA LEU A 245 4.94 -23.98 -8.78
C LEU A 245 4.62 -24.79 -7.53
N GLU A 246 5.47 -25.76 -7.21
CA GLU A 246 5.39 -26.50 -5.94
C GLU A 246 6.73 -26.44 -5.21
N LEU A 247 6.68 -26.56 -3.88
CA LEU A 247 7.88 -26.63 -3.05
C LEU A 247 8.58 -27.98 -3.25
N ILE A 248 9.91 -27.94 -3.40
CA ILE A 248 10.73 -29.15 -3.41
C ILE A 248 10.86 -29.63 -1.96
N ASN A 249 10.40 -30.85 -1.68
CA ASN A 249 10.53 -31.50 -0.37
C ASN A 249 11.84 -32.26 -0.23
#